data_AF-A0A7S1D4K9-F1
#
_entry.id   AF-A0A7S1D4K9-F1
#
_cell.length_a   1.000
_cell.length_b   1.000
_cell.length_c   1.000
_cell.angle_alpha   90.00
_cell.angle_beta   90.00
_cell.angle_gamma   90.00
#
_symmetry.space_group_name_H-M   'P 1'
#
loop_
_entity.id
_entity.type
_entity.pdbx_description
1 polymer ?
#
loop_
_entity_poly.entity_id
_entity_poly.type
_entity_poly.pdbx_seq_one_letter_code
_entity_poly.pdbx_strand_id
1 'polypeptide(L)'
;DNFAEATAVLKFASGRIYEGCVTNGLPCGPGSETCVDGSTYQGEWCAGKRNGYGIRTDRDGNSFSGVWVDNKLQVGEDEKVLVTFADGGSYHGGFRNGQFNGFGLRQWPNGSTYQGEWVSGRPCGQGLYRDGSREKLDDSREEETPRSC
;
A
#
# COMPACT_ATOMS: atom_id res chain seq x y z
N ASP A 1 -17.47 -31.10 -10.20
CA ASP A 1 -17.07 -30.13 -11.23
C ASP A 1 -15.88 -29.31 -10.77
N ASN A 2 -14.73 -29.61 -11.36
CA ASN A 2 -13.45 -29.01 -11.00
C ASN A 2 -13.14 -27.95 -12.08
N PHE A 3 -13.71 -26.76 -11.94
CA PHE A 3 -13.30 -25.61 -12.76
C PHE A 3 -11.92 -25.19 -12.28
N ALA A 4 -10.88 -25.84 -12.81
CA ALA A 4 -9.52 -25.34 -12.65
C ALA A 4 -9.51 -23.92 -13.21
N GLU A 5 -9.22 -22.93 -12.35
CA GLU A 5 -8.99 -21.57 -12.78
C GLU A 5 -7.89 -21.58 -13.83
N ALA A 6 -8.25 -21.24 -15.07
CA ALA A 6 -7.28 -21.19 -16.16
C ALA A 6 -6.44 -19.94 -15.99
N THR A 7 -5.13 -20.11 -15.81
CA THR A 7 -4.21 -18.97 -15.87
C THR A 7 -3.90 -18.64 -17.34
N ALA A 8 -3.81 -17.35 -17.66
CA ALA A 8 -3.50 -16.90 -19.01
C ALA A 8 -2.79 -15.55 -19.02
N VAL A 9 -2.18 -15.23 -20.16
CA VAL A 9 -1.61 -13.91 -20.47
C VAL A 9 -2.56 -13.17 -21.42
N LEU A 10 -3.10 -12.04 -20.99
CA LEU A 10 -3.95 -11.17 -21.82
C LEU A 10 -3.16 -9.93 -22.24
N LYS A 11 -3.08 -9.69 -23.55
CA LYS A 11 -2.52 -8.45 -24.12
C LYS A 11 -3.67 -7.59 -24.60
N PHE A 12 -3.88 -6.45 -23.96
CA PHE A 12 -5.00 -5.58 -24.31
C PHE A 12 -4.59 -4.56 -25.38
N ALA A 13 -5.57 -4.03 -26.12
CA ALA A 13 -5.35 -2.98 -27.12
C ALA A 13 -4.71 -1.70 -26.53
N SER A 14 -4.88 -1.45 -25.22
CA SER A 14 -4.22 -0.34 -24.53
C SER A 14 -2.71 -0.55 -24.32
N GLY A 15 -2.15 -1.70 -24.72
CA GLY A 15 -0.75 -2.08 -24.51
C GLY A 15 -0.43 -2.65 -23.11
N ARG A 16 -1.40 -2.67 -22.19
CA ARG A 16 -1.22 -3.30 -20.88
C ARG A 16 -1.25 -4.83 -21.01
N ILE A 17 -0.51 -5.50 -20.15
CA ILE A 17 -0.39 -6.97 -20.11
C ILE A 17 -0.91 -7.44 -18.76
N TYR A 18 -1.74 -8.48 -18.76
CA TYR A 18 -2.21 -9.16 -17.56
C TYR A 18 -1.75 -10.62 -17.58
N GLU A 19 -1.38 -11.14 -16.42
CA GLU A 19 -0.98 -12.54 -16.20
C GLU A 19 -1.66 -13.05 -14.92
N GLY A 20 -2.55 -14.05 -15.01
CA GLY A 20 -3.28 -14.56 -13.85
C GLY A 20 -4.50 -15.38 -14.22
N CYS A 21 -5.40 -15.62 -13.25
CA CYS A 21 -6.68 -16.32 -13.49
C CYS A 21 -7.51 -15.56 -14.53
N VAL A 22 -8.11 -16.31 -15.46
CA VAL A 22 -9.05 -15.80 -16.46
C VAL A 22 -10.31 -16.64 -16.52
N THR A 23 -11.46 -15.98 -16.46
CA THR A 23 -12.79 -16.59 -16.62
C THR A 23 -13.56 -15.79 -17.65
N ASN A 24 -14.14 -16.45 -18.66
CA ASN A 24 -14.86 -15.81 -19.78
C ASN A 24 -14.06 -14.68 -20.47
N GLY A 25 -12.73 -14.87 -20.59
CA GLY A 25 -11.84 -13.89 -21.22
C GLY A 25 -11.53 -12.65 -20.37
N LEU A 26 -11.95 -12.64 -19.10
CA LEU A 26 -11.71 -11.53 -18.17
C LEU A 26 -10.82 -11.97 -17.01
N PRO A 27 -9.93 -11.08 -16.51
CA PRO A 27 -9.22 -11.28 -15.24
C PRO A 27 -10.17 -11.67 -14.10
N CYS A 28 -9.79 -12.70 -13.35
CA CYS A 28 -10.42 -13.19 -12.13
C CYS A 28 -9.35 -13.57 -11.12
N GLY A 29 -9.71 -13.69 -9.84
CA GLY A 29 -8.85 -14.21 -8.80
C GLY A 29 -7.48 -13.52 -8.73
N PRO A 30 -6.44 -14.24 -8.33
CA PRO A 30 -5.09 -13.70 -8.27
C PRO A 30 -4.52 -13.42 -9.67
N GLY A 31 -3.92 -12.24 -9.83
CA GLY A 31 -3.23 -11.88 -11.06
C GLY A 31 -2.36 -10.63 -10.96
N SER A 32 -1.55 -10.42 -11.99
CA SER A 32 -0.63 -9.30 -12.15
C SER A 32 -0.94 -8.52 -13.43
N GLU A 33 -0.88 -7.20 -13.38
CA GLU A 33 -0.97 -6.31 -14.53
C GLU A 33 0.29 -5.44 -14.62
N THR A 34 0.81 -5.28 -15.83
CA THR A 34 1.87 -4.33 -16.17
C THR A 34 1.35 -3.34 -17.20
N CYS A 35 1.38 -2.06 -16.85
CA CYS A 35 1.00 -0.96 -17.71
C CYS A 35 2.16 -0.56 -18.65
N VAL A 36 1.83 0.17 -19.72
CA VAL A 36 2.81 0.67 -20.70
C VAL A 36 3.83 1.62 -20.06
N ASP A 37 3.42 2.37 -19.04
CA ASP A 37 4.29 3.29 -18.29
C ASP A 37 5.20 2.58 -17.27
N GLY A 38 5.14 1.25 -17.19
CA GLY A 38 5.91 0.44 -16.25
C GLY A 38 5.28 0.30 -14.86
N SER A 39 4.17 0.99 -14.58
CA SER A 39 3.42 0.75 -13.34
C SER A 39 2.81 -0.65 -13.31
N THR A 40 2.67 -1.22 -12.11
CA THR A 40 2.17 -2.58 -11.94
C THR A 40 1.04 -2.65 -10.92
N TYR A 41 0.24 -3.70 -11.02
CA TYR A 41 -0.69 -4.13 -9.97
C TYR A 41 -0.58 -5.63 -9.78
N GLN A 42 -0.50 -6.08 -8.53
CA GLN A 42 -0.60 -7.48 -8.17
C GLN A 42 -1.67 -7.64 -7.10
N GLY A 43 -2.63 -8.53 -7.31
CA GLY A 43 -3.68 -8.78 -6.33
C GLY A 43 -4.88 -9.48 -6.92
N GLU A 44 -6.00 -9.31 -6.23
CA GLU A 44 -7.26 -9.96 -6.58
C GLU A 44 -8.00 -9.19 -7.69
N TRP A 45 -8.70 -9.96 -8.53
CA TRP A 45 -9.49 -9.51 -9.66
C TRP A 45 -10.88 -10.12 -9.65
N CYS A 46 -11.88 -9.35 -10.04
CA CYS A 46 -13.24 -9.83 -10.25
C CYS A 46 -13.81 -9.20 -11.52
N ALA A 47 -14.22 -10.05 -12.47
CA ALA A 47 -14.82 -9.64 -13.74
C ALA A 47 -14.02 -8.54 -14.48
N GLY A 48 -12.69 -8.69 -14.54
CA GLY A 48 -11.80 -7.76 -15.22
C GLY A 48 -11.47 -6.47 -14.48
N LYS A 49 -11.85 -6.36 -13.20
CA LYS A 49 -11.51 -5.21 -12.35
C LYS A 49 -10.69 -5.67 -11.15
N ARG A 50 -9.75 -4.84 -10.71
CA ARG A 50 -9.05 -5.01 -9.43
C ARG A 50 -10.07 -4.96 -8.30
N ASN A 51 -10.15 -6.02 -7.51
CA ASN A 51 -11.18 -6.19 -6.49
C ASN A 51 -10.70 -7.18 -5.43
N GLY A 52 -10.67 -6.78 -4.16
CA GLY A 52 -10.00 -7.51 -3.07
C GLY A 52 -8.66 -6.88 -2.70
N TYR A 53 -7.80 -7.62 -2.00
CA TYR A 53 -6.51 -7.07 -1.59
C TYR A 53 -5.53 -7.02 -2.77
N GLY A 54 -4.71 -5.96 -2.83
CA GLY A 54 -3.72 -5.82 -3.88
C GLY A 54 -2.72 -4.69 -3.64
N ILE A 55 -1.62 -4.77 -4.38
CA ILE A 55 -0.49 -3.86 -4.35
C ILE A 55 -0.36 -3.21 -5.73
N ARG A 56 -0.44 -1.88 -5.79
CA ARG A 56 -0.09 -1.12 -6.99
C ARG A 56 1.27 -0.47 -6.80
N THR A 57 2.19 -0.64 -7.74
CA THR A 57 3.47 0.07 -7.77
C THR A 57 3.46 1.06 -8.92
N ASP A 58 3.77 2.34 -8.66
CA ASP A 58 3.92 3.34 -9.71
C ASP A 58 5.30 3.27 -10.39
N ARG A 59 5.46 4.00 -11.48
CA ARG A 59 6.72 4.05 -12.25
C ARG A 59 7.92 4.62 -11.46
N ASP A 60 7.65 5.34 -10.38
CA ASP A 60 8.67 5.95 -9.53
C ASP A 60 9.10 4.99 -8.40
N GLY A 61 8.46 3.82 -8.29
CA GLY A 61 8.78 2.78 -7.32
C GLY A 61 7.99 2.88 -6.02
N ASN A 62 7.02 3.81 -5.89
CA ASN A 62 6.17 3.84 -4.72
C ASN A 62 5.07 2.79 -4.85
N SER A 63 4.80 2.04 -3.78
CA SER A 63 3.75 1.03 -3.75
C SER A 63 2.63 1.39 -2.78
N PHE A 64 1.41 1.00 -3.13
CA PHE A 64 0.18 1.21 -2.37
C PHE A 64 -0.53 -0.12 -2.24
N SER A 65 -0.62 -0.60 -1.00
CA SER A 65 -1.18 -1.90 -0.65
C SER A 65 -2.42 -1.72 0.22
N GLY A 66 -3.51 -2.36 -0.18
CA GLY A 66 -4.78 -2.27 0.55
C GLY A 66 -5.93 -2.96 -0.20
N VAL A 67 -7.16 -2.64 0.21
CA VAL A 67 -8.38 -3.19 -0.39
C VAL A 67 -8.75 -2.38 -1.64
N TRP A 68 -9.03 -3.07 -2.74
CA TRP A 68 -9.48 -2.50 -4.00
C TRP A 68 -10.93 -2.89 -4.24
N VAL A 69 -11.72 -1.95 -4.75
CA VAL A 69 -13.10 -2.20 -5.20
C VAL A 69 -13.25 -1.48 -6.54
N ASP A 70 -13.62 -2.24 -7.57
CA ASP A 70 -13.86 -1.71 -8.92
C ASP A 70 -12.72 -0.78 -9.42
N ASN A 71 -11.48 -1.27 -9.37
CA ASN A 71 -10.26 -0.53 -9.76
C ASN A 71 -9.87 0.66 -8.88
N LYS A 72 -10.53 0.87 -7.73
CA LYS A 72 -10.22 1.95 -6.80
C LYS A 72 -9.72 1.38 -5.48
N LEU A 73 -8.52 1.82 -5.08
CA LEU A 73 -8.02 1.60 -3.73
C LEU A 73 -8.97 2.29 -2.75
N GLN A 74 -9.46 1.55 -1.77
CA GLN A 74 -10.27 2.07 -0.69
C GLN A 74 -9.35 2.82 0.28
N VAL A 75 -9.74 4.05 0.60
CA VAL A 75 -8.99 4.97 1.46
C VAL A 75 -9.97 5.73 2.34
N GLY A 76 -9.53 6.10 3.53
CA GLY A 76 -10.31 6.82 4.52
C GLY A 76 -9.51 6.95 5.82
N GLU A 77 -10.07 7.61 6.83
CA GLU A 77 -9.42 7.72 8.15
C GLU A 77 -9.37 6.34 8.85
N ASP A 78 -10.40 5.52 8.66
CA ASP A 78 -10.52 4.17 9.21
C ASP A 78 -9.89 3.08 8.33
N GLU A 79 -9.78 3.33 7.01
CA GLU A 79 -9.16 2.39 6.09
C GLU A 79 -7.64 2.50 6.15
N LYS A 80 -6.97 1.38 6.42
CA LYS A 80 -5.51 1.36 6.52
C LYS A 80 -4.90 0.91 5.20
N VAL A 81 -4.07 1.78 4.63
CA VAL A 81 -3.25 1.50 3.46
C VAL A 81 -1.79 1.48 3.88
N LEU A 82 -1.06 0.49 3.39
CA LEU A 82 0.40 0.47 3.48
C LEU A 82 0.97 1.13 2.22
N VAL A 83 1.71 2.19 2.40
CA VAL A 83 2.51 2.85 1.36
C VAL A 83 3.96 2.56 1.61
N THR A 84 4.68 2.04 0.62
CA THR A 84 6.14 1.97 0.63
C THR A 84 6.67 2.98 -0.37
N PHE A 85 7.58 3.83 0.07
CA PHE A 85 8.17 4.87 -0.77
C PHE A 85 9.43 4.34 -1.43
N ALA A 86 9.75 4.87 -2.61
CA ALA A 86 10.95 4.49 -3.35
C ALA A 86 12.26 4.78 -2.59
N ASP A 87 12.21 5.70 -1.61
CA ASP A 87 13.34 6.02 -0.72
C ASP A 87 13.56 4.98 0.40
N GLY A 88 12.70 3.96 0.51
CA GLY A 88 12.75 2.92 1.53
C GLY A 88 11.94 3.23 2.80
N GLY A 89 11.31 4.39 2.89
CA GLY A 89 10.36 4.69 3.95
C GLY A 89 9.02 3.97 3.77
N SER A 90 8.17 3.98 4.79
CA SER A 90 6.81 3.43 4.70
C SER A 90 5.81 4.17 5.56
N TYR A 91 4.54 4.17 5.18
CA TYR A 91 3.44 4.68 6.00
C TYR A 91 2.32 3.64 6.04
N HIS A 92 1.83 3.32 7.23
CA HIS A 92 0.66 2.48 7.42
C HIS A 92 -0.38 3.26 8.21
N GLY A 93 -1.46 3.65 7.55
CA GLY A 93 -2.44 4.54 8.17
C GLY A 93 -3.57 4.96 7.23
N GLY A 94 -4.36 5.92 7.71
CA GLY A 94 -5.50 6.47 6.99
C GLY A 94 -5.12 7.61 6.06
N PHE A 95 -6.05 7.97 5.20
CA PHE A 95 -5.92 9.05 4.23
C PHE A 95 -7.18 9.91 4.18
N ARG A 96 -6.97 11.21 3.97
CA ARG A 96 -8.04 12.17 3.64
C ARG A 96 -7.51 13.17 2.63
N ASN A 97 -8.26 13.37 1.55
CA ASN A 97 -7.88 14.26 0.44
C ASN A 97 -6.46 13.99 -0.10
N GLY A 98 -6.07 12.71 -0.18
CA GLY A 98 -4.75 12.28 -0.67
C GLY A 98 -3.59 12.51 0.30
N GLN A 99 -3.85 12.87 1.56
CA GLN A 99 -2.82 13.11 2.59
C GLN A 99 -3.00 12.14 3.75
N PHE A 100 -1.90 11.80 4.44
CA PHE A 100 -1.97 11.00 5.67
C PHE A 100 -2.91 11.67 6.68
N ASN A 101 -3.80 10.87 7.25
CA ASN A 101 -4.80 11.36 8.17
C ASN A 101 -5.26 10.25 9.14
N GLY A 102 -5.73 10.65 10.32
CA GLY A 102 -6.06 9.73 11.40
C GLY A 102 -4.82 9.05 12.00
N PHE A 103 -5.01 7.96 12.73
CA PHE A 103 -3.89 7.23 13.33
C PHE A 103 -3.09 6.46 12.28
N GLY A 104 -1.76 6.56 12.36
CA GLY A 104 -0.84 5.84 11.49
C GLY A 104 0.59 5.76 12.01
N LEU A 105 1.36 4.85 11.39
CA LEU A 105 2.77 4.60 11.65
C LEU A 105 3.58 5.01 10.42
N ARG A 106 4.51 5.96 10.58
CA ARG A 106 5.51 6.32 9.57
C ARG A 106 6.85 5.75 9.97
N GLN A 107 7.52 5.11 9.02
CA GLN A 107 8.96 4.83 9.07
C GLN A 107 9.67 5.67 8.01
N TRP A 108 10.78 6.28 8.41
CA TRP A 108 11.67 7.00 7.51
C TRP A 108 12.81 6.10 7.04
N PRO A 109 13.45 6.40 5.89
CA PRO A 109 14.58 5.61 5.38
C PRO A 109 15.74 5.43 6.37
N ASN A 110 15.92 6.38 7.28
CA ASN A 110 16.94 6.31 8.34
C ASN A 110 16.56 5.39 9.52
N GLY A 111 15.45 4.64 9.40
CA GLY A 111 14.93 3.75 10.43
C GLY A 111 14.09 4.43 11.52
N SER A 112 14.04 5.76 11.55
CA SER A 112 13.23 6.47 12.56
C SER A 112 11.75 6.17 12.34
N THR A 113 10.96 6.19 13.41
CA THR A 113 9.52 5.95 13.35
C THR A 113 8.71 6.99 14.11
N TYR A 114 7.47 7.18 13.67
CA TYR A 114 6.46 7.93 14.39
C TYR A 114 5.14 7.17 14.34
N GLN A 115 4.57 6.88 15.51
CA GLN A 115 3.25 6.29 15.66
C GLN A 115 2.34 7.29 16.38
N GLY A 116 1.25 7.72 15.75
CA GLY A 116 0.37 8.71 16.36
C GLY A 116 -0.68 9.22 15.39
N GLU A 117 -1.31 10.34 15.74
CA GLU A 117 -2.29 11.02 14.90
C GLU A 117 -1.63 11.78 13.75
N TRP A 118 -2.29 11.80 12.60
CA TRP A 118 -1.89 12.54 11.42
C TRP A 118 -3.01 13.46 11.01
N VAL A 119 -2.67 14.71 10.69
CA VAL A 119 -3.62 15.69 10.15
C VAL A 119 -2.95 16.38 8.96
N SER A 120 -3.57 16.24 7.79
CA SER A 120 -3.09 16.87 6.54
C SER A 120 -1.62 16.56 6.25
N GLY A 121 -1.23 15.28 6.38
CA GLY A 121 0.12 14.80 6.08
C GLY A 121 1.16 15.08 7.16
N ARG A 122 0.79 15.68 8.29
CA ARG A 122 1.72 16.03 9.37
C ARG A 122 1.40 15.24 10.64
N PRO A 123 2.42 14.78 11.39
CA PRO A 123 2.19 14.24 12.73
C PRO A 123 1.56 15.32 13.61
N CYS A 124 0.52 14.96 14.34
CA CYS A 124 -0.28 15.84 15.19
C CYS A 124 -0.63 15.11 16.50
N GLY A 125 -1.07 15.84 17.53
CA GLY A 125 -1.55 15.23 18.77
C GLY A 125 -0.45 14.47 19.51
N GLN A 126 -0.84 13.47 20.30
CA GLN A 126 0.09 12.59 21.02
C GLN A 126 0.61 11.50 20.08
N GLY A 127 1.92 11.30 20.04
CA GLY A 127 2.53 10.20 19.30
C GLY A 127 3.91 9.85 19.82
N LEU A 128 4.33 8.63 19.50
CA LEU A 128 5.60 8.05 19.89
C LEU A 128 6.60 8.17 18.74
N TYR A 129 7.64 8.96 18.93
CA TYR A 129 8.78 9.02 18.03
C TYR A 129 9.91 8.12 18.53
N ARG A 130 10.46 7.26 17.66
CA ARG A 130 11.66 6.45 17.94
C ARG A 130 12.75 6.79 16.93
N ASP A 131 13.97 7.01 17.43
CA ASP A 131 15.13 7.34 16.60
C ASP A 131 15.75 6.06 15.99
N GLY A 132 15.84 6.03 14.66
CA GLY A 132 16.39 4.89 13.91
C GLY A 132 17.89 4.71 14.04
N SER A 133 18.61 5.70 14.58
CA SER A 133 20.05 5.60 14.82
C SER A 133 20.43 4.85 16.10
N ARG A 134 19.45 4.49 16.95
CA ARG A 134 19.68 4.04 18.33
C ARG A 134 19.68 2.52 18.56
N GLU A 135 19.47 1.68 17.55
CA GLU A 135 19.48 0.22 17.73
C GLU A 135 20.90 -0.37 17.77
N LYS A 136 21.61 -0.23 18.90
CA LYS A 136 22.51 -1.24 19.50
C LYS A 136 22.87 -0.88 20.96
N LEU A 137 21.91 -0.54 21.81
CA LEU A 137 22.15 -0.50 23.26
C LEU A 137 20.95 -1.11 23.98
N ASP A 138 21.17 -2.32 24.49
CA ASP A 138 20.76 -2.78 25.82
C ASP A 138 19.35 -2.40 26.32
N ASP A 139 18.55 -3.46 26.48
CA ASP A 139 17.33 -3.60 27.25
C ASP A 139 17.32 -2.85 28.61
N SER A 140 17.11 -1.53 28.60
CA SER A 140 16.39 -0.80 29.66
C SER A 140 16.23 0.69 29.35
N ARG A 141 14.97 1.13 29.27
CA ARG A 141 14.44 2.51 29.10
C ARG A 141 14.20 2.93 27.65
N GLU A 142 12.97 2.65 27.21
CA GLU A 142 12.34 3.33 26.10
C GLU A 142 12.11 4.80 26.50
N GLU A 143 12.95 5.72 26.00
CA GLU A 143 12.62 7.15 26.05
C GLU A 143 11.58 7.44 24.97
N GLU A 144 10.32 7.20 25.35
CA GLU A 144 9.17 7.70 24.62
C GLU A 144 9.18 9.23 24.72
N THR A 145 9.37 9.93 23.60
CA THR A 145 9.15 11.38 23.56
C THR A 145 7.78 11.64 22.96
N PRO A 146 6.74 11.87 23.80
CA PRO A 146 5.48 12.39 23.31
C PRO A 146 5.78 13.72 22.66
N ARG A 147 5.57 13.81 21.34
CA ARG A 147 5.46 15.10 20.69
C ARG A 147 4.00 15.50 20.72
N SER A 148 3.74 16.73 21.13
CA SER A 148 2.47 17.44 20.99
C SER A 148 2.78 18.69 20.15
N CYS A 149 1.91 19.03 19.20
CA CYS A 149 2.06 20.25 18.40
C CYS A 149 2.02 21.51 19.27
#